data_AF-A0A4C1TC90-F1
#
_entry.id   AF-A0A4C1TC90-F1
#
_cell.length_a   1.000
_cell.length_b   1.000
_cell.length_c   1.000
_cell.angle_alpha   90.00
_cell.angle_beta   90.00
_cell.angle_gamma   90.00
#
_symmetry.space_group_name_H-M   'P 1'
#
loop_
_entity.id
_entity.type
_entity.pdbx_description
1 polymer ?
#
loop_
_entity_poly.entity_id
_entity_poly.type
_entity_poly.pdbx_seq_one_letter_code
_entity_poly.pdbx_strand_id
1 'polypeptide(L)'
;MSEETLRELAHREISESLYLSNFCMHRIGLSFESKKSFFSYVWQKVLFALSFASICYHVFSEITYISITLVNSPRVEEVVPLLHTFGYGLLSIAKVLAIWYKLDVFAKLLTELVDIWPVPPLDPVCQKIKDNSLSGLRTAHRWYFVCNVAGVWFYNLTPLGIYFYRLWQQKQAEVGFVWVSWYPFNKHHPVAHVFVYLFEMFAGQTCVWIMVCSDLLFTAMASHISMLLRILQLRLHTLGVTSDDHYRNLIDNVKLHQRLIRHVKKN
;
A
#
# COMPACT_ATOMS: atom_id res chain seq x y z
N MET A 1 -31.37 -17.06 -2.93
CA MET A 1 -29.90 -17.18 -2.91
C MET A 1 -29.50 -17.56 -1.50
N SER A 2 -28.70 -18.61 -1.29
CA SER A 2 -28.28 -19.06 0.06
C SER A 2 -27.41 -18.01 0.75
N GLU A 3 -27.46 -17.98 2.08
CA GLU A 3 -26.65 -17.08 2.93
C GLU A 3 -25.14 -17.26 2.67
N GLU A 4 -24.70 -18.48 2.42
CA GLU A 4 -23.33 -18.82 2.03
C GLU A 4 -22.92 -18.13 0.72
N THR A 5 -23.80 -18.13 -0.28
CA THR A 5 -23.56 -17.49 -1.59
C THR A 5 -23.51 -15.97 -1.49
N LEU A 6 -24.30 -15.38 -0.58
CA LEU A 6 -24.25 -13.94 -0.30
C LEU A 6 -22.92 -13.54 0.35
N ARG A 7 -22.45 -14.36 1.30
CA ARG A 7 -21.18 -14.14 1.99
C ARG A 7 -19.98 -14.26 1.06
N GLU A 8 -20.00 -15.25 0.17
CA GLU A 8 -18.98 -15.41 -0.88
C GLU A 8 -18.93 -14.21 -1.82
N LEU A 9 -20.09 -13.68 -2.20
CA LEU A 9 -20.18 -12.49 -3.05
C LEU A 9 -19.60 -11.25 -2.37
N ALA A 10 -19.91 -11.03 -1.09
CA ALA A 10 -19.31 -9.95 -0.30
C ALA A 10 -17.79 -10.08 -0.20
N HIS A 11 -17.29 -11.28 0.12
CA HIS A 11 -15.86 -11.55 0.19
C HIS A 11 -15.16 -11.27 -1.14
N ARG A 12 -15.77 -11.71 -2.25
CA ARG A 12 -15.23 -11.46 -3.59
C ARG A 12 -15.12 -9.98 -3.91
N GLU A 13 -16.16 -9.19 -3.66
CA GLU A 13 -16.15 -7.76 -3.97
C GLU A 13 -15.12 -6.98 -3.16
N ILE A 14 -14.98 -7.30 -1.86
CA ILE A 14 -13.97 -6.72 -0.96
C ILE A 14 -12.57 -7.14 -1.41
N SER A 15 -12.36 -8.41 -1.77
CA SER A 15 -11.07 -8.89 -2.27
C SER A 15 -10.70 -8.22 -3.60
N GLU A 16 -11.67 -7.99 -4.49
CA GLU A 16 -11.45 -7.31 -5.76
C GLU A 16 -11.05 -5.84 -5.56
N SER A 17 -11.63 -5.13 -4.59
CA SER A 17 -11.23 -3.74 -4.30
C SER A 17 -9.86 -3.63 -3.64
N LEU A 18 -9.43 -4.67 -2.91
CA LEU A 18 -8.12 -4.76 -2.24
C LEU A 18 -7.04 -5.44 -3.08
N TYR A 19 -7.35 -5.91 -4.28
CA TYR A 19 -6.44 -6.72 -5.11
C TYR A 19 -5.02 -6.13 -5.25
N LEU A 20 -4.92 -4.82 -5.54
CA LEU A 20 -3.63 -4.15 -5.72
C LEU A 20 -2.85 -4.02 -4.40
N SER A 21 -3.54 -3.75 -3.29
CA SER A 21 -2.91 -3.72 -1.97
C SER A 21 -2.38 -5.11 -1.60
N ASN A 22 -3.22 -6.15 -1.76
CA ASN A 22 -2.83 -7.53 -1.54
C ASN A 22 -1.65 -7.96 -2.44
N PHE A 23 -1.65 -7.55 -3.71
CA PHE A 23 -0.53 -7.80 -4.62
C PHE A 23 0.78 -7.21 -4.05
N CYS A 24 0.77 -5.95 -3.64
CA CYS A 24 1.94 -5.31 -3.02
C CYS A 24 2.35 -6.00 -1.70
N MET A 25 1.39 -6.33 -0.83
CA MET A 25 1.64 -7.07 0.41
C MET A 25 2.38 -8.37 0.16
N HIS A 26 1.95 -9.15 -0.83
CA HIS A 26 2.60 -10.41 -1.15
C HIS A 26 4.04 -10.22 -1.64
N ARG A 27 4.33 -9.12 -2.35
CA ARG A 27 5.69 -8.81 -2.80
C ARG A 27 6.64 -8.42 -1.67
N ILE A 28 6.12 -7.97 -0.54
CA ILE A 28 6.90 -7.61 0.66
C ILE A 28 6.88 -8.73 1.72
N GLY A 29 6.28 -9.89 1.41
CA GLY A 29 6.18 -11.01 2.36
C GLY A 29 5.08 -10.88 3.42
N LEU A 30 4.06 -10.04 3.19
CA LEU A 30 2.87 -9.94 4.03
C LEU A 30 1.63 -10.53 3.34
N SER A 31 0.68 -11.02 4.13
CA SER A 31 -0.59 -11.56 3.64
C SER A 31 -1.59 -11.59 4.79
N PHE A 32 -2.87 -11.32 4.50
CA PHE A 32 -3.95 -11.48 5.48
C PHE A 32 -4.39 -12.94 5.63
N GLU A 33 -4.11 -13.78 4.63
CA GLU A 33 -4.53 -15.18 4.64
C GLU A 33 -3.42 -16.07 5.21
N SER A 34 -3.84 -17.04 6.03
CA SER A 34 -2.93 -18.10 6.48
C SER A 34 -2.54 -19.01 5.32
N LYS A 35 -1.23 -19.20 5.11
CA LYS A 35 -0.72 -20.11 4.07
C LYS A 35 -0.89 -21.56 4.51
N LYS A 36 -1.50 -22.38 3.64
CA LYS A 36 -1.74 -23.81 3.90
C LYS A 36 -0.48 -24.67 3.82
N SER A 37 0.56 -24.21 3.11
CA SER A 37 1.83 -24.93 2.95
C SER A 37 2.95 -24.32 3.78
N PHE A 38 3.70 -25.18 4.49
CA PHE A 38 4.87 -24.78 5.29
C PHE A 38 5.93 -24.05 4.44
N PHE A 39 6.20 -24.54 3.23
CA PHE A 39 7.19 -23.91 2.34
C PHE A 39 6.78 -22.48 1.96
N SER A 40 5.51 -22.28 1.62
CA SER A 40 4.99 -20.94 1.29
C SER A 40 5.04 -19.99 2.50
N TYR A 41 4.79 -20.51 3.71
CA TYR A 41 4.92 -19.74 4.94
C TYR A 41 6.36 -19.31 5.19
N VAL A 42 7.33 -20.23 5.11
CA VAL A 42 8.75 -19.94 5.30
C VAL A 42 9.25 -18.94 4.26
N TRP A 43 8.93 -19.17 2.97
CA TRP A 43 9.29 -18.26 1.89
C TRP A 43 8.76 -16.85 2.12
N GLN A 44 7.51 -16.72 2.56
CA GLN A 44 6.91 -15.44 2.89
C GLN A 44 7.65 -14.72 4.03
N LYS A 45 8.05 -15.43 5.08
CA LYS A 45 8.82 -14.85 6.20
C LYS A 45 10.24 -14.45 5.79
N VAL A 46 10.90 -15.26 4.97
CA VAL A 46 12.22 -14.93 4.40
C VAL A 46 12.11 -13.69 3.53
N LEU A 47 11.10 -13.61 2.65
CA LEU A 47 10.87 -12.44 1.80
C LEU A 47 10.64 -11.17 2.65
N PHE A 48 9.83 -11.26 3.70
CA PHE A 48 9.62 -10.15 4.63
C PHE A 48 10.91 -9.72 5.33
N ALA A 49 11.69 -10.66 5.84
CA ALA A 49 12.97 -10.38 6.49
C ALA A 49 13.96 -9.70 5.53
N LEU A 50 14.06 -10.17 4.28
CA LEU A 50 14.90 -9.59 3.26
C LEU A 50 14.45 -8.18 2.87
N SER A 51 13.14 -7.99 2.65
CA SER A 51 12.56 -6.67 2.35
C SER A 51 12.80 -5.68 3.48
N PHE A 52 12.57 -6.07 4.74
CA PHE A 52 12.77 -5.22 5.89
C PHE A 52 14.25 -4.87 6.09
N ALA A 53 15.14 -5.87 6.06
CA ALA A 53 16.59 -5.66 6.20
C ALA A 53 17.15 -4.77 5.08
N SER A 54 16.69 -4.96 3.85
CA SER A 54 17.10 -4.14 2.70
C SER A 54 16.75 -2.66 2.90
N ILE A 55 15.56 -2.35 3.37
CA ILE A 55 15.15 -0.95 3.62
C ILE A 55 15.90 -0.36 4.80
N CYS A 56 16.07 -1.10 5.90
CA CYS A 56 16.86 -0.64 7.04
C CYS A 56 18.29 -0.32 6.62
N TYR A 57 18.93 -1.19 5.83
CA TYR A 57 20.27 -0.94 5.30
C TYR A 57 20.28 0.27 4.36
N HIS A 58 19.30 0.40 3.46
CA HIS A 58 19.19 1.53 2.54
C HIS A 58 19.10 2.86 3.28
N VAL A 59 18.19 2.98 4.27
CA VAL A 59 18.05 4.18 5.10
C VAL A 59 19.32 4.47 5.92
N PHE A 60 19.96 3.43 6.46
CA PHE A 60 21.24 3.56 7.17
C PHE A 60 22.36 4.07 6.25
N SER A 61 22.40 3.58 5.02
CA SER A 61 23.35 4.02 4.00
C SER A 61 23.12 5.49 3.61
N GLU A 62 21.86 5.91 3.45
CA GLU A 62 21.53 7.29 3.12
C GLU A 62 21.85 8.26 4.26
N ILE A 63 21.49 7.94 5.51
CA ILE A 63 21.82 8.81 6.66
C ILE A 63 23.33 8.95 6.84
N THR A 64 24.08 7.87 6.62
CA THR A 64 25.55 7.90 6.64
C THR A 64 26.09 8.80 5.53
N TYR A 65 25.57 8.64 4.31
CA TYR A 65 25.96 9.48 3.17
C TYR A 65 25.67 10.96 3.42
N ILE A 66 24.45 11.28 3.87
CA ILE A 66 24.03 12.65 4.22
C ILE A 66 24.95 13.23 5.31
N SER A 67 25.30 12.45 6.33
CA SER A 67 26.18 12.90 7.41
C SER A 67 27.58 13.22 6.90
N ILE A 68 28.14 12.37 6.02
CA ILE A 68 29.45 12.59 5.39
C ILE A 68 29.40 13.83 4.49
N THR A 69 28.35 13.98 3.66
CA THR A 69 28.17 15.15 2.80
C THR A 69 28.06 16.42 3.64
N LEU A 70 27.28 16.42 4.72
CA LEU A 70 27.11 17.58 5.59
C LEU A 70 28.42 18.02 6.26
N VAL A 71 29.27 17.06 6.65
CA VAL A 71 30.58 17.34 7.24
C VAL A 71 31.57 17.88 6.20
N ASN A 72 31.55 17.36 4.98
CA ASN A 72 32.51 17.73 3.93
C ASN A 72 32.10 18.97 3.11
N SER A 73 30.80 19.19 2.92
CA SER A 73 30.21 20.27 2.13
C SER A 73 28.81 20.58 2.65
N PRO A 74 28.66 21.55 3.58
CA PRO A 74 27.37 21.87 4.19
C PRO A 74 26.44 22.69 3.27
N ARG A 75 26.61 22.59 1.94
CA ARG A 75 25.79 23.33 0.97
C ARG A 75 24.38 22.77 0.94
N VAL A 76 23.40 23.66 1.07
CA VAL A 76 21.98 23.29 1.13
C VAL A 76 21.55 22.58 -0.15
N GLU A 77 22.06 23.01 -1.32
CA GLU A 77 21.75 22.37 -2.61
C GLU A 77 22.20 20.91 -2.73
N GLU A 78 23.22 20.48 -1.96
CA GLU A 78 23.76 19.12 -2.00
C GLU A 78 23.06 18.18 -1.01
N VAL A 79 22.52 18.73 0.09
CA VAL A 79 21.92 17.96 1.18
C VAL A 79 20.40 17.83 1.04
N VAL A 80 19.70 18.91 0.67
CA VAL A 80 18.23 18.92 0.63
C VAL A 80 17.63 17.88 -0.32
N PRO A 81 18.18 17.65 -1.54
CA PRO A 81 17.65 16.61 -2.42
C PRO A 81 17.73 15.19 -1.82
N LEU A 82 18.74 14.93 -0.99
CA LEU A 82 18.95 13.62 -0.34
C LEU A 82 17.94 13.37 0.79
N LEU A 83 17.44 14.43 1.43
CA LEU A 83 16.45 14.29 2.51
C LEU A 83 15.12 13.73 2.03
N HIS A 84 14.75 13.97 0.77
CA HIS A 84 13.52 13.41 0.20
C HIS A 84 13.57 11.88 0.11
N THR A 85 14.70 11.31 -0.36
CA THR A 85 14.84 9.85 -0.50
C THR A 85 14.94 9.19 0.87
N PHE A 86 15.73 9.77 1.79
CA PHE A 86 15.78 9.35 3.19
C PHE A 86 14.40 9.37 3.86
N GLY A 87 13.65 10.46 3.71
CA GLY A 87 12.32 10.61 4.28
C GLY A 87 11.35 9.54 3.76
N TYR A 88 11.43 9.23 2.46
CA TYR A 88 10.64 8.18 1.84
C TYR A 88 10.97 6.79 2.41
N GLY A 89 12.27 6.48 2.58
CA GLY A 89 12.72 5.23 3.19
C GLY A 89 12.27 5.11 4.65
N LEU A 90 12.44 6.15 5.46
CA LEU A 90 12.02 6.16 6.86
C LEU A 90 10.50 5.99 7.01
N LEU A 91 9.71 6.68 6.19
CA LEU A 91 8.26 6.56 6.19
C LEU A 91 7.82 5.14 5.78
N SER A 92 8.54 4.51 4.84
CA SER A 92 8.30 3.12 4.45
C SER A 92 8.54 2.16 5.63
N ILE A 93 9.62 2.32 6.40
CA ILE A 93 9.87 1.53 7.62
C ILE A 93 8.71 1.69 8.61
N ALA A 94 8.30 2.92 8.88
CA ALA A 94 7.19 3.19 9.81
C ALA A 94 5.89 2.51 9.35
N LYS A 95 5.55 2.62 8.07
CA LYS A 95 4.34 2.01 7.49
C LYS A 95 4.36 0.49 7.52
N VAL A 96 5.48 -0.15 7.16
CA VAL A 96 5.56 -1.62 7.18
C VAL A 96 5.48 -2.16 8.61
N LEU A 97 6.10 -1.49 9.57
CA LEU A 97 5.98 -1.85 11.00
C LEU A 97 4.54 -1.69 11.49
N ALA A 98 3.87 -0.60 11.12
CA ALA A 98 2.47 -0.37 11.47
C ALA A 98 1.55 -1.47 10.90
N ILE A 99 1.71 -1.82 9.62
CA ILE A 99 0.94 -2.91 8.99
C ILE A 99 1.26 -4.24 9.66
N TRP A 100 2.53 -4.56 9.87
CA TRP A 100 2.95 -5.82 10.45
C TRP A 100 2.41 -6.00 11.88
N TYR A 101 2.50 -4.96 12.71
CA TYR A 101 1.98 -4.97 14.09
C TYR A 101 0.45 -5.09 14.16
N LYS A 102 -0.27 -4.55 13.17
CA LYS A 102 -1.74 -4.55 13.12
C LYS A 102 -2.32 -5.53 12.10
N LEU A 103 -1.53 -6.46 11.57
CA LEU A 103 -1.93 -7.34 10.47
C LEU A 103 -3.18 -8.15 10.82
N ASP A 104 -3.21 -8.74 12.02
CA ASP A 104 -4.34 -9.54 12.50
C ASP A 104 -5.59 -8.67 12.74
N VAL A 105 -5.39 -7.41 13.15
CA VAL A 105 -6.49 -6.46 13.35
C VAL A 105 -7.12 -6.12 12.01
N PHE A 106 -6.33 -5.86 10.96
CA PHE A 106 -6.85 -5.64 9.61
C PHE A 106 -7.56 -6.87 9.07
N ALA A 107 -6.99 -8.06 9.23
CA ALA A 107 -7.62 -9.31 8.80
C ALA A 107 -8.99 -9.52 9.49
N LYS A 108 -9.07 -9.22 10.79
CA LYS A 108 -10.33 -9.26 11.54
C LYS A 108 -11.33 -8.22 11.05
N LEU A 109 -10.91 -6.98 10.83
CA LEU A 109 -11.78 -5.92 10.30
C LEU A 109 -12.33 -6.25 8.92
N LEU A 110 -11.54 -6.87 8.05
CA LEU A 110 -12.01 -7.35 6.74
C LEU A 110 -13.03 -8.48 6.89
N THR A 111 -12.84 -9.38 7.85
CA THR A 111 -13.80 -10.44 8.15
C THR A 111 -15.12 -9.87 8.68
N GLU A 112 -15.05 -8.92 9.62
CA GLU A 112 -16.24 -8.24 10.15
C GLU A 112 -16.95 -7.40 9.07
N LEU A 113 -16.20 -6.85 8.11
CA LEU A 113 -16.74 -6.09 6.99
C LEU A 113 -17.60 -6.95 6.06
N VAL A 114 -17.23 -8.22 5.84
CA VAL A 114 -18.00 -9.18 5.03
C VAL A 114 -19.41 -9.35 5.62
N ASP A 115 -19.52 -9.44 6.95
CA ASP A 115 -20.79 -9.70 7.63
C ASP A 115 -21.76 -8.50 7.56
N ILE A 116 -21.26 -7.28 7.35
CA ILE A 116 -22.07 -6.05 7.21
C ILE A 116 -22.16 -5.53 5.77
N TRP A 117 -21.60 -6.27 4.80
CA TRP A 117 -21.50 -5.81 3.44
C TRP A 117 -22.86 -5.78 2.74
N PRO A 118 -23.20 -4.71 2.00
CA PRO A 118 -24.46 -4.61 1.28
C PRO A 118 -24.47 -5.60 0.12
N VAL A 119 -25.22 -6.69 0.28
CA VAL A 119 -25.44 -7.72 -0.74
C VAL A 119 -26.86 -7.66 -1.32
N PRO A 120 -27.06 -8.01 -2.61
CA PRO A 120 -28.38 -8.00 -3.23
C PRO A 120 -29.40 -8.94 -2.55
N PRO A 121 -30.71 -8.62 -2.59
CA PRO A 121 -31.33 -7.49 -3.29
C PRO A 121 -31.19 -6.16 -2.52
N LEU A 122 -30.69 -5.14 -3.21
CA LEU A 122 -30.62 -3.76 -2.72
C LEU A 122 -31.59 -2.87 -3.50
N ASP A 123 -32.10 -1.85 -2.83
CA ASP A 123 -32.78 -0.74 -3.50
C ASP A 123 -31.88 -0.17 -4.63
N PRO A 124 -32.43 0.13 -5.82
CA PRO A 124 -31.65 0.60 -6.98
C PRO A 124 -30.77 1.81 -6.68
N VAL A 125 -31.17 2.70 -5.76
CA VAL A 125 -30.36 3.86 -5.37
C VAL A 125 -29.14 3.40 -4.55
N CYS A 126 -29.33 2.48 -3.62
CA CYS A 126 -28.24 1.90 -2.82
C CYS A 126 -27.25 1.13 -3.69
N GLN A 127 -27.75 0.34 -4.65
CA GLN A 127 -26.92 -0.39 -5.60
C GLN A 127 -26.06 0.57 -6.45
N LYS A 128 -26.67 1.64 -7.00
CA LYS A 128 -25.95 2.66 -7.77
C LYS A 128 -24.84 3.34 -6.97
N ILE A 129 -25.06 3.62 -5.68
CA ILE A 129 -24.04 4.22 -4.80
C ILE A 129 -22.86 3.27 -4.59
N LYS A 130 -23.16 2.00 -4.32
CA LYS A 130 -22.15 0.96 -4.16
C LYS A 130 -21.28 0.83 -5.42
N ASP A 131 -21.93 0.69 -6.58
CA ASP A 131 -21.23 0.50 -7.86
C ASP A 131 -20.37 1.72 -8.22
N ASN A 132 -20.89 2.94 -8.03
CA ASN A 132 -20.12 4.17 -8.25
C ASN A 132 -18.93 4.28 -7.29
N SER A 133 -19.12 3.95 -6.00
CA SER A 133 -18.05 4.03 -5.00
C SER A 133 -16.94 3.02 -5.30
N LEU A 134 -17.29 1.76 -5.58
CA LEU A 134 -16.32 0.71 -5.90
C LEU A 134 -15.60 0.96 -7.23
N SER A 135 -16.31 1.42 -8.26
CA SER A 135 -15.70 1.77 -9.55
C SER A 135 -14.73 2.95 -9.44
N GLY A 136 -15.14 4.00 -8.72
CA GLY A 136 -14.28 5.16 -8.43
C GLY A 136 -13.03 4.77 -7.66
N LEU A 137 -13.18 3.96 -6.61
CA LEU A 137 -12.07 3.44 -5.81
C LEU A 137 -11.09 2.64 -6.65
N ARG A 138 -11.58 1.68 -7.46
CA ARG A 138 -10.74 0.84 -8.33
C ARG A 138 -9.97 1.68 -9.34
N THR A 139 -10.62 2.68 -9.92
CA THR A 139 -9.99 3.58 -10.90
C THR A 139 -8.89 4.42 -10.26
N ALA A 140 -9.18 5.02 -9.11
CA ALA A 140 -8.19 5.80 -8.35
C ALA A 140 -7.01 4.93 -7.91
N HIS A 141 -7.27 3.72 -7.40
CA HIS A 141 -6.24 2.77 -6.97
C HIS A 141 -5.33 2.33 -8.13
N ARG A 142 -5.91 2.05 -9.31
CA ARG A 142 -5.13 1.70 -10.51
C ARG A 142 -4.22 2.84 -10.94
N TRP A 143 -4.73 4.07 -11.02
CA TRP A 143 -3.92 5.23 -11.37
C TRP A 143 -2.83 5.49 -10.34
N TYR A 144 -3.16 5.46 -9.05
CA TYR A 144 -2.19 5.64 -7.97
C TYR A 144 -1.07 4.60 -8.04
N PHE A 145 -1.43 3.33 -8.24
CA PHE A 145 -0.48 2.24 -8.41
C PHE A 145 0.43 2.47 -9.63
N VAL A 146 -0.16 2.70 -10.81
CA VAL A 146 0.60 2.89 -12.06
C VAL A 146 1.54 4.08 -11.97
N CYS A 147 1.11 5.22 -11.45
CA CYS A 147 1.96 6.39 -11.29
C CYS A 147 3.15 6.14 -10.36
N ASN A 148 2.94 5.47 -9.23
CA ASN A 148 4.02 5.13 -8.29
C ASN A 148 5.02 4.13 -8.90
N VAL A 149 4.52 3.10 -9.59
CA VAL A 149 5.35 2.09 -10.28
C VAL A 149 6.16 2.75 -11.39
N ALA A 150 5.51 3.54 -12.24
CA ALA A 150 6.17 4.25 -13.33
C ALA A 150 7.23 5.22 -12.80
N GLY A 151 6.94 5.91 -11.70
CA GLY A 151 7.89 6.81 -11.03
C GLY A 151 9.17 6.10 -10.61
N VAL A 152 9.08 4.98 -9.89
CA VAL A 152 10.29 4.24 -9.46
C VAL A 152 11.05 3.65 -10.64
N TRP A 153 10.36 3.16 -11.67
CA TRP A 153 11.03 2.68 -12.87
C TRP A 153 11.72 3.81 -13.64
N PHE A 154 11.13 5.00 -13.68
CA PHE A 154 11.77 6.17 -14.26
C PHE A 154 13.07 6.52 -13.52
N TYR A 155 13.07 6.52 -12.18
CA TYR A 155 14.28 6.70 -11.38
C TYR A 155 15.31 5.60 -11.63
N ASN A 156 14.90 4.33 -11.60
CA ASN A 156 15.78 3.19 -11.82
C ASN A 156 16.43 3.24 -13.21
N LEU A 157 15.70 3.61 -14.26
CA LEU A 157 16.21 3.62 -15.63
C LEU A 157 16.98 4.89 -16.00
N THR A 158 16.88 5.96 -15.23
CA THR A 158 17.55 7.24 -15.51
C THR A 158 19.08 7.10 -15.66
N PRO A 159 19.81 6.39 -14.77
CA PRO A 159 21.25 6.17 -14.94
C PRO A 159 21.61 5.46 -16.24
N LEU A 160 20.78 4.49 -16.69
CA LEU A 160 20.98 3.80 -17.96
C LEU A 160 20.72 4.74 -19.15
N GLY A 161 19.68 5.56 -19.08
CA GLY A 161 19.38 6.58 -20.09
C GLY A 161 20.53 7.58 -20.25
N ILE A 162 21.08 8.08 -19.14
CA ILE A 162 22.25 8.97 -19.14
C ILE A 162 23.47 8.26 -19.72
N TYR A 163 23.69 6.99 -19.37
CA TYR A 163 24.79 6.20 -19.91
C TYR A 163 24.70 6.08 -21.44
N PHE A 164 23.55 5.64 -21.99
CA PHE A 164 23.35 5.52 -23.43
C PHE A 164 23.46 6.87 -24.15
N TYR A 165 22.96 7.94 -23.54
CA TYR A 165 23.09 9.29 -24.07
C TYR A 165 24.55 9.75 -24.16
N ARG A 166 25.37 9.47 -23.13
CA ARG A 166 26.82 9.78 -23.16
C ARG A 166 27.58 8.92 -24.16
N LEU A 167 27.19 7.64 -24.28
CA LEU A 167 27.76 6.72 -25.27
C LEU A 167 27.48 7.21 -26.71
N TRP A 168 26.26 7.69 -26.97
CA TRP A 168 25.90 8.34 -28.23
C TRP A 168 26.80 9.55 -28.50
N GLN A 169 27.06 10.38 -27.47
CA GLN A 169 27.96 11.54 -27.58
C GLN A 169 29.46 11.19 -27.70
N GLN A 170 29.83 9.92 -27.80
CA GLN A 170 31.23 9.45 -27.84
C GLN A 170 32.06 9.90 -26.63
N LYS A 171 31.41 10.18 -25.49
CA LYS A 171 32.09 10.49 -24.24
C LYS A 171 32.36 9.21 -23.47
N GLN A 172 33.40 9.21 -22.63
CA GLN A 172 33.57 8.14 -21.66
C GLN A 172 32.35 8.10 -20.75
N ALA A 173 31.65 6.96 -20.78
CA ALA A 173 30.40 6.74 -20.07
C ALA A 173 30.61 5.65 -19.04
N GLU A 174 30.27 5.96 -17.79
CA GLU A 174 30.14 5.00 -16.72
C GLU A 174 28.67 4.95 -16.30
N VAL A 175 28.19 3.77 -15.94
CA VAL A 175 26.82 3.61 -15.45
C VAL A 175 26.75 4.24 -14.06
N GLY A 176 25.78 5.14 -13.88
CA GLY A 176 25.53 5.77 -12.59
C GLY A 176 24.82 4.83 -11.61
N PHE A 177 24.72 5.24 -10.35
CA PHE A 177 23.90 4.58 -9.34
C PHE A 177 22.46 5.09 -9.39
N VAL A 178 21.52 4.28 -8.91
CA VAL A 178 20.12 4.70 -8.82
C VAL A 178 19.97 5.71 -7.68
N TRP A 179 20.59 5.40 -6.54
CA TRP A 179 20.53 6.21 -5.33
C TRP A 179 21.92 6.66 -4.91
N VAL A 180 21.99 7.82 -4.27
CA VAL A 180 23.25 8.33 -3.73
C VAL A 180 23.41 7.81 -2.31
N SER A 181 24.03 6.63 -2.21
CA SER A 181 24.15 5.85 -0.98
C SER A 181 25.60 5.53 -0.61
N TRP A 182 25.88 5.38 0.68
CA TRP A 182 27.20 5.02 1.21
C TRP A 182 27.34 3.50 1.39
N TYR A 183 28.50 2.96 1.01
CA TYR A 183 28.82 1.55 1.18
C TYR A 183 30.22 1.41 1.82
N PRO A 184 30.43 0.40 2.69
CA PRO A 184 31.72 0.16 3.35
C PRO A 184 32.78 -0.45 2.42
N PHE A 185 32.51 -0.54 1.12
CA PHE A 185 33.39 -1.09 0.10
C PHE A 185 33.38 -0.22 -1.16
N ASN A 186 34.35 -0.40 -2.04
CA ASN A 186 34.43 0.36 -3.28
C ASN A 186 33.36 -0.07 -4.29
N LYS A 187 32.26 0.69 -4.34
CA LYS A 187 31.13 0.47 -5.25
C LYS A 187 31.45 0.71 -6.73
N HIS A 188 32.58 1.33 -7.06
CA HIS A 188 32.97 1.60 -8.45
C HIS A 188 33.64 0.40 -9.13
N HIS A 189 33.99 -0.67 -8.38
CA HIS A 189 34.49 -1.89 -9.00
C HIS A 189 33.38 -2.57 -9.82
N PRO A 190 33.62 -3.08 -11.04
CA PRO A 190 32.54 -3.50 -11.97
C PRO A 190 31.55 -4.50 -11.37
N VAL A 191 32.06 -5.52 -10.67
CA VAL A 191 31.21 -6.53 -10.01
C VAL A 191 30.41 -5.92 -8.85
N ALA A 192 31.06 -5.10 -8.01
CA ALA A 192 30.41 -4.44 -6.88
C ALA A 192 29.34 -3.44 -7.35
N HIS A 193 29.60 -2.75 -8.46
CA HIS A 193 28.65 -1.82 -9.08
C HIS A 193 27.35 -2.52 -9.45
N VAL A 194 27.42 -3.68 -10.12
CA VAL A 194 26.22 -4.45 -10.51
C VAL A 194 25.42 -4.88 -9.27
N PHE A 195 26.09 -5.40 -8.24
CA PHE A 195 25.40 -5.81 -7.01
C PHE A 195 24.74 -4.64 -6.29
N VAL A 196 25.44 -3.51 -6.17
CA VAL A 196 24.90 -2.29 -5.56
C VAL A 196 23.70 -1.77 -6.35
N TYR A 197 23.81 -1.74 -7.67
CA TYR A 197 22.73 -1.28 -8.53
C TYR A 197 21.47 -2.16 -8.40
N LEU A 198 21.63 -3.50 -8.42
CA LEU A 198 20.51 -4.43 -8.21
C LEU A 198 19.91 -4.30 -6.81
N PHE A 199 20.76 -4.14 -5.78
CA PHE A 199 20.31 -3.91 -4.41
C PHE A 199 19.50 -2.61 -4.30
N GLU A 200 19.98 -1.52 -4.90
CA GLU A 200 19.32 -0.22 -4.91
C GLU A 200 17.97 -0.25 -5.64
N MET A 201 17.89 -0.96 -6.76
CA MET A 201 16.63 -1.20 -7.46
C MET A 201 15.66 -2.00 -6.58
N PHE A 202 16.14 -3.07 -5.93
CA PHE A 202 15.32 -3.90 -5.06
C PHE A 202 14.81 -3.13 -3.83
N ALA A 203 15.69 -2.36 -3.16
CA ALA A 203 15.35 -1.54 -2.02
C ALA A 203 14.32 -0.46 -2.39
N GLY A 204 14.58 0.30 -3.46
CA GLY A 204 13.67 1.33 -3.95
C GLY A 204 12.30 0.77 -4.35
N GLN A 205 12.29 -0.37 -5.05
CA GLN A 205 11.04 -1.05 -5.44
C GLN A 205 10.26 -1.55 -4.22
N THR A 206 10.94 -2.05 -3.19
CA THR A 206 10.32 -2.52 -1.95
C THR A 206 9.71 -1.35 -1.16
N CYS A 207 10.39 -0.21 -1.07
CA CYS A 207 9.84 1.02 -0.48
C CYS A 207 8.52 1.40 -1.15
N VAL A 208 8.49 1.43 -2.49
CA VAL A 208 7.26 1.73 -3.24
C VAL A 208 6.15 0.71 -2.97
N TRP A 209 6.47 -0.59 -2.91
CA TRP A 209 5.47 -1.61 -2.56
C TRP A 209 4.87 -1.40 -1.19
N ILE A 210 5.66 -1.03 -0.19
CA ILE A 210 5.16 -0.75 1.16
C ILE A 210 4.27 0.49 1.16
N MET A 211 4.75 1.58 0.57
CA MET A 211 4.02 2.84 0.48
C MET A 211 2.66 2.61 -0.18
N VAL A 212 2.68 2.09 -1.41
CA VAL A 212 1.47 1.83 -2.20
C VAL A 212 0.55 0.83 -1.51
N CYS A 213 1.07 -0.27 -0.97
CA CYS A 213 0.29 -1.23 -0.20
C CYS A 213 -0.51 -0.55 0.91
N SER A 214 0.20 0.22 1.75
CA SER A 214 -0.37 0.84 2.93
C SER A 214 -1.44 1.86 2.55
N ASP A 215 -1.14 2.73 1.59
CA ASP A 215 -2.05 3.78 1.18
C ASP A 215 -3.31 3.18 0.57
N LEU A 216 -3.17 2.22 -0.34
CA LEU A 216 -4.29 1.51 -0.95
C LEU A 216 -5.14 0.75 0.07
N LEU A 217 -4.53 0.16 1.10
CA LEU A 217 -5.26 -0.53 2.16
C LEU A 217 -6.11 0.47 2.96
N PHE A 218 -5.50 1.57 3.41
CA PHE A 218 -6.19 2.58 4.21
C PHE A 218 -7.29 3.29 3.42
N THR A 219 -7.04 3.66 2.16
CA THR A 219 -8.04 4.31 1.32
C THR A 219 -9.18 3.36 0.96
N ALA A 220 -8.92 2.07 0.72
CA ALA A 220 -9.98 1.08 0.53
C ALA A 220 -10.86 0.97 1.76
N MET A 221 -10.27 0.78 2.94
CA MET A 221 -11.02 0.65 4.19
C MET A 221 -11.85 1.90 4.47
N ALA A 222 -11.27 3.10 4.31
CA ALA A 222 -11.99 4.35 4.48
C ALA A 222 -13.15 4.50 3.47
N SER A 223 -12.93 4.13 2.20
CA SER A 223 -13.96 4.16 1.16
C SER A 223 -15.09 3.16 1.46
N HIS A 224 -14.76 1.93 1.87
CA HIS A 224 -15.75 0.93 2.28
C HIS A 224 -16.62 1.44 3.42
N ILE A 225 -16.02 1.98 4.48
CA ILE A 225 -16.76 2.54 5.63
C ILE A 225 -17.63 3.71 5.20
N SER A 226 -17.10 4.62 4.37
CA SER A 226 -17.84 5.78 3.87
C SER A 226 -19.05 5.39 3.02
N MET A 227 -18.89 4.36 2.18
CA MET A 227 -19.97 3.78 1.38
C MET A 227 -21.06 3.18 2.29
N LEU A 228 -20.68 2.40 3.29
CA LEU A 228 -21.61 1.81 4.26
C LEU A 228 -22.40 2.88 5.03
N LEU A 229 -21.72 3.93 5.49
CA LEU A 229 -22.36 5.06 6.19
C LEU A 229 -23.36 5.79 5.29
N ARG A 230 -23.03 5.97 4.00
CA ARG A 230 -23.93 6.61 3.04
C ARG A 230 -25.17 5.77 2.75
N ILE A 231 -25.02 4.45 2.61
CA ILE A 231 -26.15 3.53 2.45
C ILE A 231 -27.03 3.53 3.71
N LEU A 232 -26.41 3.52 4.90
CA LEU A 232 -27.12 3.61 6.17
C LEU A 232 -27.93 4.91 6.29
N GLN A 233 -27.34 6.05 5.93
CA GLN A 233 -28.00 7.35 5.95
C GLN A 233 -29.26 7.36 5.06
N LEU A 234 -29.17 6.78 3.86
CA LEU A 234 -30.30 6.67 2.96
C LEU A 234 -31.41 5.78 3.51
N ARG A 235 -31.06 4.62 4.06
CA ARG A 235 -32.03 3.71 4.70
C ARG A 235 -32.77 4.42 5.83
N LEU A 236 -32.04 5.15 6.68
CA LEU A 236 -32.62 5.94 7.77
C LEU A 236 -33.55 7.05 7.28
N HIS A 237 -33.16 7.76 6.21
CA HIS A 237 -33.99 8.81 5.62
C HIS A 237 -35.30 8.24 5.05
N THR A 238 -35.25 7.10 4.35
CA THR A 238 -36.46 6.45 3.81
C THR A 238 -37.39 5.94 4.92
N LEU A 239 -36.81 5.41 6.01
CA LEU A 239 -37.55 4.99 7.22
C LEU A 239 -38.22 6.17 7.94
N GLY A 240 -37.58 7.34 8.00
CA GLY A 240 -38.17 8.53 8.61
C GLY A 240 -39.36 9.12 7.84
N VAL A 241 -39.52 8.74 6.57
CA VAL A 241 -40.61 9.21 5.68
C VAL A 241 -41.78 8.22 5.64
N THR A 242 -41.58 6.95 6.00
CA THR A 242 -42.63 5.92 6.00
C THR A 242 -43.12 5.65 7.42
N SER A 243 -44.27 6.24 7.76
CA SER A 243 -44.98 6.05 9.03
C SER A 243 -45.57 4.64 9.12
N ASP A 244 -45.37 4.04 10.29
CA ASP A 244 -45.94 2.80 10.83
C ASP A 244 -45.27 1.47 10.41
N ASP A 245 -44.81 0.73 11.43
CA ASP A 245 -44.32 -0.66 11.45
C ASP A 245 -42.84 -1.03 11.20
N HIS A 246 -41.88 -0.13 11.45
CA HIS A 246 -40.44 -0.45 11.26
C HIS A 246 -39.50 -0.25 12.47
N TYR A 247 -39.98 -0.56 13.68
CA TYR A 247 -39.18 -0.53 14.91
C TYR A 247 -37.92 -1.44 14.86
N ARG A 248 -38.03 -2.62 14.22
CA ARG A 248 -36.90 -3.55 14.05
C ARG A 248 -35.82 -3.01 13.10
N ASN A 249 -36.24 -2.39 12.00
CA ASN A 249 -35.32 -1.76 11.04
C ASN A 249 -34.61 -0.55 11.66
N LEU A 250 -35.28 0.20 12.54
CA LEU A 250 -34.66 1.30 13.28
C LEU A 250 -33.59 0.77 14.26
N ILE A 251 -33.88 -0.29 15.01
CA ILE A 251 -32.91 -0.93 15.92
C ILE A 251 -31.70 -1.45 15.15
N ASP A 252 -31.90 -2.09 13.99
CA ASP A 252 -30.79 -2.64 13.22
C ASP A 252 -29.92 -1.55 12.61
N ASN A 253 -30.51 -0.44 12.15
CA ASN A 253 -29.75 0.72 11.69
C ASN A 253 -29.01 1.43 12.84
N VAL A 254 -29.61 1.55 14.03
CA VAL A 254 -28.93 2.11 15.22
C VAL A 254 -27.78 1.19 15.67
N LYS A 255 -27.96 -0.14 15.63
CA LYS A 255 -26.89 -1.11 15.91
C LYS A 255 -25.78 -1.04 14.86
N LEU A 256 -26.11 -0.90 13.58
CA LEU A 256 -25.13 -0.70 12.51
C LEU A 256 -24.34 0.60 12.74
N HIS A 257 -25.03 1.70 13.05
CA HIS A 257 -24.43 2.99 13.38
C HIS A 257 -23.48 2.90 14.59
N GLN A 258 -23.92 2.24 15.67
CA GLN A 258 -23.10 2.02 16.86
C GLN A 258 -21.87 1.13 16.61
N ARG A 259 -21.99 0.12 15.73
CA ARG A 259 -20.85 -0.69 15.29
C ARG A 259 -19.85 0.11 14.47
N LEU A 260 -20.33 0.94 13.55
CA LEU A 260 -19.50 1.83 12.73
C LEU A 260 -18.76 2.87 13.60
N ILE A 261 -19.43 3.48 14.59
CA ILE A 261 -18.78 4.39 15.54
C ILE A 261 -17.70 3.67 16.36
N ARG A 262 -17.93 2.42 16.79
CA ARG A 262 -16.89 1.64 17.48
C ARG A 262 -15.69 1.34 16.60
N HIS A 263 -15.86 1.12 15.30
CA HIS A 263 -14.74 0.95 14.37
C HIS A 263 -13.92 2.24 14.20
N VAL A 264 -14.58 3.40 14.21
CA VAL A 264 -13.90 4.70 14.13
C VAL A 264 -13.15 5.02 15.44
N LYS A 265 -13.67 4.63 16.61
CA LYS A 265 -13.10 4.95 17.92
C LYS A 265 -11.99 4.00 18.40
N LYS A 266 -11.75 2.89 17.69
CA LYS A 266 -10.70 1.90 18.03
C LYS A 266 -9.43 2.01 17.17
N ASN A 267 -9.43 2.89 16.18
CA ASN A 267 -8.22 3.41 15.54
C ASN A 267 -7.64 4.55 16.38
#